data_AF-A0A535N7J0-F1
#
_entry.id   AF-A0A535N7J0-F1
#
_cell.length_a   1.000
_cell.length_b   1.000
_cell.length_c   1.000
_cell.angle_alpha   90.00
_cell.angle_beta   90.00
_cell.angle_gamma   90.00
#
_symmetry.space_group_name_H-M   'P 1'
#
loop_
_entity.id
_entity.type
_entity.pdbx_description
1 polymer ?
#
loop_
_entity_poly.entity_id
_entity_poly.type
_entity_poly.pdbx_seq_one_letter_code
_entity_poly.pdbx_strand_id
1 'polypeptide(L)'
;MKTLAYRHTAYPSAWLAGVCGFLYSVSFVLIARASAGLGGGLSGFFLLAGGILGASALIGLYLRLEPAGGGYALWALIFGLAGALAAALHGGYDLANSIHPPGQSTTLPSPIDPRGLGTFGLAGGAMLAFAFLIHRDASFPRNLAYLGYVSGVLLVLIYLARLIIFSPSNPLVLAPAALEGFIINPAWYIWLGFVLRRAA
;
A
#
# COMPACT_ATOMS: atom_id res chain seq x y z
N MET A 1 -10.15 -14.97 23.68
CA MET A 1 -8.67 -15.04 23.69
C MET A 1 -8.02 -14.81 22.32
N LYS A 2 -8.46 -15.45 21.23
CA LYS A 2 -7.80 -15.34 19.89
C LYS A 2 -7.75 -13.91 19.30
N THR A 3 -8.79 -13.09 19.50
CA THR A 3 -8.88 -11.71 18.98
C THR A 3 -7.96 -10.70 19.69
N LEU A 4 -7.65 -10.94 20.97
CA LEU A 4 -6.78 -10.08 21.78
C LEU A 4 -5.32 -10.16 21.32
N ALA A 5 -4.82 -11.37 21.03
CA ALA A 5 -3.44 -11.56 20.57
C ALA A 5 -3.18 -10.88 19.21
N TYR A 6 -4.12 -10.98 18.26
CA TYR A 6 -3.97 -10.38 16.93
C TYR A 6 -4.04 -8.85 16.94
N ARG A 7 -4.80 -8.27 17.87
CA ARG A 7 -4.85 -6.81 18.05
C ARG A 7 -3.45 -6.23 18.29
N HIS A 8 -2.61 -6.91 19.07
CA HIS A 8 -1.25 -6.44 19.38
C HIS A 8 -0.28 -6.46 18.18
N THR A 9 -0.60 -7.19 17.11
CA THR A 9 0.20 -7.19 15.88
C THR A 9 -0.38 -6.28 14.80
N ALA A 10 -1.71 -6.10 14.73
CA ALA A 10 -2.34 -5.35 13.65
C ALA A 10 -2.11 -3.83 13.72
N TYR A 11 -2.26 -3.19 14.89
CA TYR A 11 -2.10 -1.73 14.97
C TYR A 11 -0.65 -1.25 14.80
N PRO A 12 0.39 -1.92 15.37
CA PRO A 12 1.76 -1.52 15.09
C PRO A 12 2.10 -1.72 13.62
N SER A 13 1.65 -2.83 13.02
CA SER A 13 1.82 -3.07 11.58
C SER A 13 1.20 -1.99 10.73
N ALA A 14 0.01 -1.48 11.09
CA ALA A 14 -0.60 -0.36 10.39
C ALA A 14 0.26 0.92 10.48
N TRP A 15 0.73 1.29 11.67
CA TRP A 15 1.62 2.45 11.83
C TRP A 15 2.92 2.29 11.03
N LEU A 16 3.57 1.14 11.14
CA LEU A 16 4.82 0.87 10.44
C LEU A 16 4.61 0.82 8.92
N ALA A 17 3.49 0.28 8.43
CA ALA A 17 3.15 0.33 7.00
C ALA A 17 3.02 1.77 6.50
N GLY A 18 2.35 2.65 7.27
CA GLY A 18 2.25 4.07 6.94
C GLY A 18 3.61 4.78 6.93
N VAL A 19 4.49 4.47 7.88
CA VAL A 19 5.88 4.97 7.90
C VAL A 19 6.66 4.46 6.69
N CYS A 20 6.56 3.17 6.36
CA CYS A 20 7.19 2.61 5.17
C CYS A 20 6.68 3.27 3.88
N GLY A 21 5.37 3.53 3.76
CA GLY A 21 4.80 4.25 2.60
C GLY A 21 5.39 5.66 2.44
N PHE A 22 5.52 6.39 3.54
CA PHE A 22 6.17 7.72 3.53
C PHE A 22 7.64 7.63 3.12
N LEU A 23 8.40 6.72 3.74
CA LEU A 23 9.83 6.54 3.46
C LEU A 23 10.09 6.01 2.06
N TYR A 24 9.17 5.21 1.51
CA TYR A 24 9.17 4.82 0.10
C TYR A 24 9.13 6.06 -0.80
N SER A 25 8.18 6.98 -0.58
CA SER A 25 8.06 8.21 -1.38
C SER A 25 9.26 9.15 -1.22
N VAL A 26 9.79 9.31 -0.01
CA VAL A 26 11.04 10.07 0.22
C VAL A 26 12.17 9.46 -0.62
N SER A 27 12.32 8.14 -0.58
CA SER A 27 13.39 7.44 -1.28
C SER A 27 13.26 7.57 -2.80
N PHE A 28 12.07 7.34 -3.32
CA PHE A 28 11.79 7.34 -4.76
C PHE A 28 11.79 8.76 -5.37
N VAL A 29 11.23 9.75 -4.67
CA VAL A 29 11.04 11.10 -5.24
C VAL A 29 12.22 12.03 -4.93
N LEU A 30 12.81 11.93 -3.73
CA LEU A 30 13.84 12.85 -3.26
C LEU A 30 15.24 12.22 -3.34
N ILE A 31 15.45 11.08 -2.68
CA ILE A 31 16.80 10.47 -2.59
C ILE A 31 17.27 10.02 -3.97
N ALA A 32 16.40 9.43 -4.79
CA ALA A 32 16.75 8.98 -6.15
C ALA A 32 17.27 10.10 -7.06
N ARG A 33 16.91 11.37 -6.80
CA ARG A 33 17.45 12.52 -7.54
C ARG A 33 18.91 12.81 -7.21
N ALA A 34 19.30 12.58 -5.96
CA ALA A 34 20.67 12.79 -5.49
C ALA A 34 21.54 11.55 -5.70
N SER A 35 20.97 10.36 -5.54
CA SER A 35 21.64 9.07 -5.75
C SER A 35 20.63 8.04 -6.22
N ALA A 36 20.67 7.72 -7.52
CA ALA A 36 19.73 6.79 -8.14
C ALA A 36 19.80 5.39 -7.50
N GLY A 37 21.01 4.89 -7.21
CA GLY A 37 21.20 3.57 -6.60
C GLY A 37 20.67 3.49 -5.16
N LEU A 38 20.98 4.48 -4.33
CA LEU A 38 20.49 4.52 -2.95
C LEU A 38 18.98 4.71 -2.90
N GLY A 39 18.44 5.62 -3.72
CA GLY A 39 17.01 5.87 -3.81
C GLY A 39 16.24 4.62 -4.27
N GLY A 40 16.72 3.96 -5.31
CA GLY A 40 16.16 2.69 -5.81
C GLY A 40 16.17 1.61 -4.73
N GLY A 41 17.32 1.36 -4.10
CA GLY A 41 17.44 0.36 -3.05
C GLY A 41 16.53 0.62 -1.85
N LEU A 42 16.52 1.85 -1.32
CA LEU A 42 15.66 2.21 -0.19
C LEU A 42 14.17 2.14 -0.56
N SER A 43 13.79 2.59 -1.75
CA SER A 43 12.39 2.45 -2.21
C SER A 43 11.98 0.99 -2.32
N GLY A 44 12.82 0.11 -2.88
CA GLY A 44 12.55 -1.33 -2.94
C GLY A 44 12.37 -1.93 -1.54
N PHE A 45 13.27 -1.61 -0.61
CA PHE A 45 13.18 -2.07 0.78
C PHE A 45 11.90 -1.62 1.48
N PHE A 46 11.56 -0.33 1.42
CA PHE A 46 10.37 0.19 2.10
C PHE A 46 9.07 -0.29 1.46
N LEU A 47 9.04 -0.50 0.14
CA LEU A 47 7.89 -1.13 -0.52
C LEU A 47 7.73 -2.58 -0.07
N LEU A 48 8.83 -3.32 0.03
CA LEU A 48 8.83 -4.70 0.53
C LEU A 48 8.28 -4.78 1.97
N ALA A 49 8.88 -4.03 2.88
CA ALA A 49 8.51 -4.02 4.28
C ALA A 49 7.07 -3.53 4.47
N GLY A 50 6.71 -2.46 3.76
CA GLY A 50 5.37 -1.88 3.78
C GLY A 50 4.30 -2.87 3.30
N GLY A 51 4.57 -3.67 2.27
CA GLY A 51 3.66 -4.73 1.80
C GLY A 51 3.39 -5.78 2.89
N ILE A 52 4.44 -6.29 3.54
CA ILE A 52 4.31 -7.31 4.60
C ILE A 52 3.53 -6.76 5.81
N LEU A 53 3.89 -5.56 6.26
CA LEU A 53 3.23 -4.89 7.40
C LEU A 53 1.78 -4.53 7.06
N GLY A 54 1.55 -4.02 5.84
CA GLY A 54 0.22 -3.70 5.33
C GLY A 54 -0.69 -4.92 5.31
N ALA A 55 -0.20 -6.09 4.88
CA ALA A 55 -0.96 -7.34 4.91
C ALA A 55 -1.43 -7.68 6.34
N SER A 56 -0.56 -7.57 7.35
CA SER A 56 -0.94 -7.78 8.75
C SER A 56 -1.98 -6.77 9.25
N ALA A 57 -1.89 -5.50 8.83
CA ALA A 57 -2.87 -4.49 9.19
C ALA A 57 -4.25 -4.77 8.58
N LEU A 58 -4.29 -5.21 7.31
CA LEU A 58 -5.54 -5.51 6.59
C LEU A 58 -6.28 -6.71 7.18
N ILE A 59 -5.57 -7.73 7.66
CA ILE A 59 -6.20 -8.84 8.40
C ILE A 59 -6.86 -8.31 9.69
N GLY A 60 -6.23 -7.37 10.39
CA GLY A 60 -6.81 -6.77 11.60
C GLY A 60 -8.05 -5.93 11.30
N LEU A 61 -8.05 -5.22 10.17
CA LEU A 61 -9.22 -4.50 9.67
C LEU A 61 -10.35 -5.46 9.27
N TYR A 62 -10.03 -6.54 8.56
CA TYR A 62 -10.98 -7.59 8.21
C TYR A 62 -11.65 -8.16 9.46
N LEU A 63 -10.90 -8.55 10.49
CA LEU A 63 -11.47 -9.14 11.71
C LEU A 63 -12.46 -8.20 12.43
N ARG A 64 -12.33 -6.88 12.25
CA ARG A 64 -13.29 -5.92 12.78
C ARG A 64 -14.54 -5.76 11.92
N LEU A 65 -14.40 -5.85 10.61
CA LEU A 65 -15.48 -5.62 9.66
C LEU A 65 -16.24 -6.91 9.31
N GLU A 66 -15.63 -8.08 9.49
CA GLU A 66 -16.20 -9.39 9.15
C GLU A 66 -17.58 -9.64 9.76
N PRO A 67 -17.85 -9.32 11.06
CA PRO A 67 -19.17 -9.56 11.64
C PRO A 67 -20.32 -8.83 10.94
N ALA A 68 -20.04 -7.65 10.35
CA ALA A 68 -21.05 -6.84 9.66
C ALA A 68 -20.98 -6.97 8.12
N GLY A 69 -19.80 -7.24 7.57
CA GLY A 69 -19.51 -7.26 6.13
C GLY A 69 -19.50 -8.65 5.50
N GLY A 70 -19.42 -9.72 6.31
CA GLY A 70 -19.44 -11.12 5.87
C GLY A 70 -18.49 -11.40 4.70
N GLY A 71 -19.00 -12.08 3.67
CA GLY A 71 -18.22 -12.46 2.49
C GLY A 71 -17.61 -11.28 1.72
N TYR A 72 -18.19 -10.08 1.79
CA TYR A 72 -17.61 -8.91 1.12
C TYR A 72 -16.35 -8.39 1.85
N ALA A 73 -16.31 -8.51 3.18
CA ALA A 73 -15.10 -8.22 3.95
C ALA A 73 -13.97 -9.21 3.61
N LEU A 74 -14.31 -10.49 3.40
CA LEU A 74 -13.35 -11.50 2.97
C LEU A 74 -12.84 -11.22 1.55
N TRP A 75 -13.73 -10.83 0.63
CA TRP A 75 -13.34 -10.42 -0.72
C TRP A 75 -12.36 -9.25 -0.68
N ALA A 76 -12.66 -8.21 0.10
CA ALA A 76 -11.76 -7.06 0.29
C ALA A 76 -10.39 -7.50 0.84
N LEU A 77 -10.37 -8.43 1.81
CA LEU A 77 -9.13 -8.98 2.35
C LEU A 77 -8.32 -9.75 1.30
N ILE A 78 -8.95 -10.63 0.51
CA ILE A 78 -8.24 -11.43 -0.50
C ILE A 78 -7.52 -10.53 -1.51
N PHE A 79 -8.22 -9.52 -2.05
CA PHE A 79 -7.62 -8.57 -2.97
C PHE A 79 -6.58 -7.68 -2.30
N GLY A 80 -6.80 -7.31 -1.03
CA GLY A 80 -5.85 -6.52 -0.25
C GLY A 80 -4.56 -7.28 0.03
N LEU A 81 -4.63 -8.56 0.39
CA LEU A 81 -3.48 -9.43 0.59
C LEU A 81 -2.75 -9.70 -0.73
N ALA A 82 -3.48 -9.89 -1.83
CA ALA A 82 -2.87 -10.02 -3.15
C ALA A 82 -2.09 -8.76 -3.55
N GLY A 83 -2.67 -7.57 -3.35
CA GLY A 83 -1.98 -6.30 -3.60
C GLY A 83 -0.77 -6.09 -2.69
N ALA A 84 -0.90 -6.40 -1.41
CA ALA A 84 0.19 -6.29 -0.44
C ALA A 84 1.35 -7.26 -0.74
N LEU A 85 1.06 -8.50 -1.15
CA LEU A 85 2.07 -9.47 -1.58
C LEU A 85 2.73 -9.02 -2.89
N ALA A 86 1.96 -8.52 -3.86
CA ALA A 86 2.52 -7.97 -5.09
C ALA A 86 3.47 -6.81 -4.81
N ALA A 87 3.10 -5.89 -3.91
CA ALA A 87 3.98 -4.82 -3.44
C ALA A 87 5.24 -5.38 -2.78
N ALA A 88 5.11 -6.40 -1.93
CA ALA A 88 6.25 -7.03 -1.27
C ALA A 88 7.26 -7.60 -2.28
N LEU A 89 6.74 -8.33 -3.28
CA LEU A 89 7.54 -8.92 -4.34
C LEU A 89 8.13 -7.85 -5.26
N HIS A 90 7.37 -6.80 -5.60
CA HIS A 90 7.83 -5.66 -6.41
C HIS A 90 9.02 -4.96 -5.73
N GLY A 91 8.87 -4.65 -4.44
CA GLY A 91 9.94 -4.05 -3.64
C GLY A 91 11.17 -4.94 -3.55
N GLY A 92 10.98 -6.26 -3.37
CA GLY A 92 12.07 -7.23 -3.37
C GLY A 92 12.81 -7.31 -4.70
N TYR A 93 12.07 -7.25 -5.81
CA TYR A 93 12.65 -7.21 -7.16
C TYR A 93 13.48 -5.95 -7.38
N ASP A 94 12.96 -4.78 -7.02
CA ASP A 94 13.67 -3.50 -7.16
C ASP A 94 14.91 -3.44 -6.26
N LEU A 95 14.80 -3.96 -5.02
CA LEU A 95 15.92 -4.05 -4.09
C LEU A 95 17.02 -4.98 -4.62
N ALA A 96 16.65 -6.16 -5.12
CA ALA A 96 17.60 -7.13 -5.67
C ALA A 96 18.40 -6.53 -6.85
N ASN A 97 17.71 -5.88 -7.79
CA ASN A 97 18.34 -5.22 -8.93
C ASN A 97 19.17 -3.98 -8.53
N SER A 98 18.85 -3.33 -7.42
CA SER A 98 19.63 -2.21 -6.91
C SER A 98 20.93 -2.67 -6.23
N ILE A 99 20.92 -3.82 -5.54
CA ILE A 99 22.11 -4.39 -4.88
C ILE A 99 23.02 -5.08 -5.90
N HIS A 100 22.44 -5.84 -6.83
CA HIS A 100 23.17 -6.54 -7.89
C HIS A 100 22.58 -6.20 -9.26
N PRO A 101 23.02 -5.07 -9.88
CA PRO A 101 22.49 -4.65 -11.17
C PRO A 101 22.74 -5.69 -12.27
N PRO A 102 21.71 -6.07 -13.05
CA PRO A 102 21.91 -6.99 -14.16
C PRO A 102 22.71 -6.33 -15.29
N GLY A 103 23.47 -7.13 -16.05
CA GLY A 103 24.21 -6.66 -17.24
C GLY A 103 23.34 -6.27 -18.44
N GLN A 104 22.02 -6.22 -18.28
CA GLN A 104 21.04 -5.88 -19.31
C GLN A 104 20.03 -4.84 -18.80
N SER A 105 19.27 -4.21 -19.71
CA SER A 105 18.34 -3.13 -19.36
C SER A 105 17.27 -3.56 -18.35
N THR A 106 17.09 -2.76 -17.30
CA THR A 106 16.04 -2.90 -16.28
C THR A 106 14.75 -2.16 -16.63
N THR A 107 14.61 -1.64 -17.86
CA THR A 107 13.45 -0.82 -18.28
C THR A 107 12.19 -1.61 -18.61
N LEU A 108 12.24 -2.94 -18.56
CA LEU A 108 11.07 -3.79 -18.78
C LEU A 108 10.14 -3.74 -17.56
N PRO A 109 8.81 -3.90 -17.74
CA PRO A 109 7.91 -4.10 -16.60
C PRO A 109 8.35 -5.30 -15.76
N SER A 110 8.21 -5.18 -14.43
CA SER A 110 8.44 -6.30 -13.53
C SER A 110 7.61 -7.52 -13.94
N PRO A 111 8.20 -8.73 -14.07
CA PRO A 111 7.49 -9.92 -14.51
C PRO A 111 6.47 -10.45 -13.49
N ILE A 112 6.63 -10.06 -12.22
CA ILE A 112 5.77 -10.47 -11.10
C ILE A 112 4.68 -9.45 -10.78
N ASP A 113 4.89 -8.18 -11.13
CA ASP A 113 3.95 -7.09 -10.88
C ASP A 113 4.03 -6.03 -11.99
N PRO A 114 3.55 -6.38 -13.19
CA PRO A 114 3.74 -5.56 -14.38
C PRO A 114 3.09 -4.19 -14.21
N ARG A 115 3.92 -3.14 -14.28
CA ARG A 115 3.53 -1.74 -14.08
C ARG A 115 2.85 -1.44 -12.74
N GLY A 116 2.90 -2.36 -11.78
CA GLY A 116 2.23 -2.22 -10.49
C GLY A 116 0.77 -2.67 -10.47
N LEU A 117 0.35 -3.60 -11.33
CA LEU A 117 -1.03 -4.13 -11.35
C LEU A 117 -1.49 -4.61 -9.97
N GLY A 118 -0.68 -5.39 -9.27
CA GLY A 118 -1.00 -5.84 -7.92
C GLY A 118 -0.83 -4.72 -6.90
N THR A 119 0.34 -4.06 -6.92
CA THR A 119 0.70 -2.99 -5.96
C THR A 119 -0.31 -1.85 -5.93
N PHE A 120 -0.84 -1.45 -7.10
CA PHE A 120 -1.72 -0.30 -7.24
C PHE A 120 -3.14 -0.71 -7.63
N GLY A 121 -3.31 -1.58 -8.63
CA GLY A 121 -4.63 -1.97 -9.12
C GLY A 121 -5.42 -2.80 -8.10
N LEU A 122 -4.87 -3.95 -7.68
CA LEU A 122 -5.54 -4.82 -6.69
C LEU A 122 -5.63 -4.15 -5.32
N ALA A 123 -4.55 -3.49 -4.87
CA ALA A 123 -4.56 -2.75 -3.61
C ALA A 123 -5.60 -1.61 -3.62
N GLY A 124 -5.71 -0.86 -4.72
CA GLY A 124 -6.69 0.20 -4.89
C GLY A 124 -8.12 -0.33 -4.84
N GLY A 125 -8.40 -1.42 -5.56
CA GLY A 125 -9.71 -2.09 -5.52
C GLY A 125 -10.09 -2.58 -4.11
N ALA A 126 -9.14 -3.19 -3.41
CA ALA A 126 -9.33 -3.62 -2.02
C ALA A 126 -9.57 -2.43 -1.08
N MET A 127 -8.84 -1.33 -1.26
CA MET A 127 -9.00 -0.11 -0.47
C MET A 127 -10.39 0.51 -0.66
N LEU A 128 -10.91 0.54 -1.89
CA LEU A 128 -12.28 1.00 -2.17
C LEU A 128 -13.32 0.12 -1.47
N ALA A 129 -13.13 -1.20 -1.46
CA ALA A 129 -14.02 -2.14 -0.79
C ALA A 129 -13.98 -1.98 0.75
N PHE A 130 -12.78 -1.85 1.33
CA PHE A 130 -12.63 -1.56 2.76
C PHE A 130 -13.21 -0.19 3.13
N ALA A 131 -12.98 0.85 2.33
CA ALA A 131 -13.57 2.17 2.54
C ALA A 131 -15.10 2.11 2.57
N PHE A 132 -15.71 1.34 1.65
CA PHE A 132 -17.15 1.11 1.64
C PHE A 132 -17.66 0.43 2.91
N LEU A 133 -16.96 -0.59 3.40
CA LEU A 133 -17.32 -1.27 4.64
C LEU A 133 -17.16 -0.35 5.86
N ILE A 134 -16.05 0.37 5.97
CA ILE A 134 -15.78 1.36 7.04
C ILE A 134 -16.87 2.44 7.05
N HIS A 135 -17.33 2.92 5.89
CA HIS A 135 -18.36 3.96 5.80
C HIS A 135 -19.69 3.51 6.43
N ARG A 136 -20.00 2.21 6.36
CA ARG A 136 -21.26 1.62 6.83
C ARG A 136 -21.20 1.18 8.30
N ASP A 137 -20.03 1.20 8.92
CA ASP A 137 -19.82 0.78 10.29
C ASP A 137 -19.68 2.00 11.22
N ALA A 138 -20.63 2.18 12.13
CA ALA A 138 -20.65 3.31 13.08
C ALA A 138 -19.50 3.27 14.10
N SER A 139 -18.83 2.13 14.28
CA SER A 139 -17.64 2.01 15.14
C SER A 139 -16.39 2.64 14.51
N PHE A 140 -16.44 2.94 13.20
CA PHE A 140 -15.35 3.56 12.47
C PHE A 140 -15.59 5.06 12.20
N PRO A 141 -14.54 5.89 12.19
CA PRO A 141 -14.65 7.27 11.76
C PRO A 141 -14.96 7.35 10.26
N ARG A 142 -16.03 8.06 9.87
CA ARG A 142 -16.39 8.26 8.45
C ARG A 142 -15.27 8.91 7.62
N ASN A 143 -14.49 9.79 8.24
CA ASN A 143 -13.36 10.44 7.58
C ASN A 143 -12.24 9.47 7.20
N LEU A 144 -12.06 8.37 7.95
CA LEU A 144 -11.14 7.30 7.56
C LEU A 144 -11.64 6.57 6.30
N ALA A 145 -12.96 6.42 6.16
CA ALA A 145 -13.56 5.86 4.95
C ALA A 145 -13.31 6.76 3.73
N TYR A 146 -13.52 8.08 3.85
CA TYR A 146 -13.24 9.02 2.76
C TYR A 146 -11.78 9.01 2.35
N LEU A 147 -10.87 8.97 3.32
CA LEU A 147 -9.44 8.86 3.03
C LEU A 147 -9.11 7.55 2.31
N GLY A 148 -9.78 6.46 2.67
CA GLY A 148 -9.69 5.17 1.97
C GLY A 148 -10.22 5.24 0.53
N TYR A 149 -11.35 5.93 0.30
CA TYR A 149 -11.84 6.15 -1.07
C TYR A 149 -10.85 6.94 -1.91
N VAL A 150 -10.29 8.03 -1.36
CA VAL A 150 -9.28 8.84 -2.06
C VAL A 150 -8.05 8.00 -2.38
N SER A 151 -7.53 7.23 -1.41
CA SER A 151 -6.39 6.32 -1.62
C SER A 151 -6.68 5.29 -2.70
N GLY A 152 -7.83 4.61 -2.63
CA GLY A 152 -8.22 3.60 -3.60
C GLY A 152 -8.32 4.15 -5.03
N VAL A 153 -8.92 5.33 -5.20
CA VAL A 153 -8.98 6.01 -6.52
C VAL A 153 -7.58 6.38 -7.00
N LEU A 154 -6.75 6.99 -6.14
CA LEU A 154 -5.39 7.38 -6.51
C LEU A 154 -4.56 6.18 -6.94
N LEU A 155 -4.61 5.06 -6.20
CA LEU A 155 -3.91 3.83 -6.55
C LEU A 155 -4.35 3.30 -7.93
N VAL A 156 -5.65 3.25 -8.21
CA VAL A 156 -6.14 2.84 -9.54
C VAL A 156 -5.65 3.79 -10.64
N LEU A 157 -5.68 5.11 -10.40
CA LEU A 157 -5.17 6.10 -11.35
C LEU A 157 -3.66 5.97 -11.58
N ILE A 158 -2.88 5.70 -10.53
CA ILE A 158 -1.43 5.46 -10.64
C ILE A 158 -1.16 4.23 -11.50
N TYR A 159 -1.91 3.14 -11.31
CA TYR A 159 -1.79 1.94 -12.14
C TYR A 159 -2.04 2.28 -13.62
N LEU A 160 -3.18 2.91 -13.92
CA LEU A 160 -3.54 3.28 -15.29
C LEU A 160 -2.51 4.23 -15.91
N ALA A 161 -2.03 5.21 -15.14
CA ALA A 161 -1.00 6.14 -15.58
C ALA A 161 0.30 5.39 -15.90
N ARG A 162 0.76 4.47 -15.04
CA ARG A 162 1.96 3.65 -15.30
C ARG A 162 1.79 2.67 -16.45
N LEU A 163 0.57 2.23 -16.74
CA LEU A 163 0.26 1.33 -17.84
C LEU A 163 0.31 2.05 -19.20
N ILE A 164 -0.18 3.29 -19.24
CA ILE A 164 -0.34 4.08 -20.48
C ILE A 164 0.89 4.96 -20.74
N ILE A 165 1.47 5.55 -19.69
CA ILE A 165 2.59 6.48 -19.75
C ILE A 165 3.87 5.76 -19.36
N PHE A 166 4.79 5.63 -20.31
CA PHE A 166 6.00 4.84 -20.16
C PHE A 166 7.06 5.50 -19.27
N SER A 167 7.05 6.83 -19.18
CA SER A 167 7.99 7.59 -18.35
C SER A 167 7.44 7.80 -16.92
N PRO A 168 8.08 7.23 -15.89
CA PRO A 168 7.64 7.39 -14.50
C PRO A 168 7.86 8.80 -13.94
N SER A 169 8.72 9.61 -14.58
CA SER A 169 8.96 11.01 -14.21
C SER A 169 7.94 11.97 -14.81
N ASN A 170 7.01 11.49 -15.64
CA ASN A 170 5.93 12.31 -16.18
C ASN A 170 5.10 12.89 -15.00
N PRO A 171 4.83 14.21 -14.96
CA PRO A 171 4.06 14.82 -13.88
C PRO A 171 2.70 14.18 -13.62
N LEU A 172 2.02 13.67 -14.66
CA LEU A 172 0.73 12.98 -14.52
C LEU A 172 0.83 11.62 -13.81
N VAL A 173 2.01 11.01 -13.80
CA VAL A 173 2.31 9.79 -13.03
C VAL A 173 2.83 10.17 -11.64
N LEU A 174 3.77 11.12 -11.60
CA LEU A 174 4.49 11.49 -10.39
C LEU A 174 3.60 12.21 -9.37
N ALA A 175 2.72 13.12 -9.81
CA ALA A 175 1.86 13.89 -8.92
C ALA A 175 0.89 13.02 -8.10
N PRO A 176 0.08 12.13 -8.71
CA PRO A 176 -0.79 11.25 -7.91
C PRO A 176 0.01 10.27 -7.06
N ALA A 177 1.15 9.75 -7.56
CA ALA A 177 2.03 8.89 -6.77
C ALA A 177 2.63 9.60 -5.55
N ALA A 178 3.04 10.86 -5.71
CA ALA A 178 3.56 11.68 -4.62
C ALA A 178 2.45 12.01 -3.61
N LEU A 179 1.26 12.42 -4.06
CA LEU A 179 0.13 12.69 -3.17
C LEU A 179 -0.27 11.43 -2.37
N GLU A 180 -0.39 10.29 -3.05
CA GLU A 180 -0.71 9.03 -2.41
C GLU A 180 0.34 8.64 -1.38
N GLY A 181 1.61 8.61 -1.76
CA GLY A 181 2.65 8.07 -0.88
C GLY A 181 3.17 9.04 0.19
N PHE A 182 3.15 10.36 -0.02
CA PHE A 182 3.56 11.32 1.03
C PHE A 182 2.46 11.62 2.04
N ILE A 183 1.20 11.61 1.62
CA ILE A 183 0.11 12.17 2.41
C ILE A 183 -0.98 11.14 2.66
N ILE A 184 -1.63 10.66 1.60
CA ILE A 184 -2.88 9.90 1.75
C ILE A 184 -2.64 8.54 2.38
N ASN A 185 -1.71 7.75 1.84
CA ASN A 185 -1.39 6.40 2.31
C ASN A 185 -0.84 6.41 3.74
N PRO A 186 0.17 7.25 4.10
CA PRO A 186 0.64 7.34 5.47
C PRO A 186 -0.46 7.77 6.44
N ALA A 187 -1.25 8.79 6.09
CA ALA A 187 -2.34 9.26 6.94
C ALA A 187 -3.40 8.17 7.18
N TRP A 188 -3.74 7.41 6.15
CA TRP A 188 -4.73 6.34 6.26
C TRP A 188 -4.24 5.20 7.16
N TYR A 189 -3.04 4.67 6.92
CA TYR A 189 -2.47 3.59 7.71
C TYR A 189 -2.19 4.01 9.15
N ILE A 190 -1.68 5.23 9.36
CA ILE A 190 -1.43 5.75 10.71
C ILE A 190 -2.74 5.87 11.49
N TRP A 191 -3.78 6.45 10.87
CA TRP A 191 -5.10 6.57 11.49
C TRP A 191 -5.74 5.21 11.72
N LEU A 192 -5.66 4.29 10.76
CA LEU A 192 -6.13 2.92 10.92
C LEU A 192 -5.49 2.27 12.15
N GLY A 193 -4.18 2.44 12.38
CA GLY A 193 -3.52 1.92 13.56
C GLY A 193 -4.13 2.45 14.87
N PHE A 194 -4.46 3.74 14.95
CA PHE A 194 -5.18 4.26 16.12
C PHE A 194 -6.59 3.66 16.28
N VAL A 195 -7.29 3.40 15.17
CA VAL A 195 -8.60 2.75 15.21
C VAL A 195 -8.49 1.30 15.70
N LEU A 196 -7.55 0.53 15.14
CA LEU A 196 -7.32 -0.88 15.50
C LEU A 196 -6.79 -1.05 16.93
N ARG A 197 -6.06 -0.05 17.45
CA ARG A 197 -5.58 -0.04 18.84
C ARG A 197 -6.73 0.00 19.85
N ARG A 198 -7.88 0.61 19.53
CA ARG A 198 -9.03 0.67 20.44
C ARG A 198 -9.61 -0.74 20.66
N ALA A 199 -10.33 -0.95 21.76
CA ALA A 199 -11.16 -2.15 21.86
C ALA A 199 -12.28 -2.08 20.81
N ALA A 200 -12.75 -3.24 20.35
CA ALA A 200 -13.96 -3.32 19.55
C ALA A 200 -15.17 -3.33 20.50
#